data_AF-A0A1E4ZJF6-F1
#
_entry.id   AF-A0A1E4ZJF6-F1
#
_cell.length_a   1.000
_cell.length_b   1.000
_cell.length_c   1.000
_cell.angle_alpha   90.00
_cell.angle_beta   90.00
_cell.angle_gamma   90.00
#
_symmetry.space_group_name_H-M   'P 1'
#
loop_
_entity.id
_entity.type
_entity.pdbx_description
1 polymer ?
#
loop_
_entity_poly.entity_id
_entity_poly.type
_entity_poly.pdbx_seq_one_letter_code
_entity_poly.pdbx_strand_id
1 'polypeptide(L)'
;MPGKPIAWLLILLIGLARRVIKNFGRVRPLMAAGCPERFPDREFLSYIWHFEKLSAPQFIHEIDLHGATVPVCILESHSQCRELIQ
;
A
#
# COMPACT_ATOMS: atom_id res chain seq x y z
N MET A 1 6.52 -1.42 15.96
CA MET A 1 7.14 -0.10 15.74
C MET A 1 7.09 0.64 17.06
N PRO A 2 8.21 1.02 17.69
CA PRO A 2 8.15 1.89 18.85
C PRO A 2 7.64 3.27 18.41
N GLY A 3 6.52 3.74 18.96
CA GLY A 3 6.10 5.14 18.85
C GLY A 3 5.06 5.54 17.79
N LYS A 4 4.37 4.62 17.09
CA LYS A 4 3.23 5.03 16.22
C LYS A 4 1.98 5.31 17.08
N PRO A 5 1.44 6.54 17.10
CA PRO A 5 0.27 6.86 17.93
C PRO A 5 -0.97 6.09 17.44
N ILE A 6 -1.91 5.83 18.36
CA ILE A 6 -3.17 5.10 18.12
C ILE A 6 -3.92 5.63 16.88
N ALA A 7 -3.81 6.93 16.61
CA ALA A 7 -4.37 7.59 15.42
C ALA A 7 -3.97 6.92 14.09
N TRP A 8 -2.72 6.43 13.96
CA TRP A 8 -2.25 5.78 12.73
C TRP A 8 -2.90 4.43 12.49
N LEU A 9 -3.13 3.67 13.57
CA LEU A 9 -3.83 2.38 13.48
C LEU A 9 -5.27 2.60 13.02
N LEU A 10 -5.96 3.60 13.56
CA LEU A 10 -7.32 3.93 13.16
C LEU A 10 -7.40 4.35 11.68
N ILE A 11 -6.49 5.21 11.21
CA ILE A 11 -6.43 5.63 9.81
C ILE A 11 -6.24 4.42 8.89
N LEU A 12 -5.33 3.51 9.24
CA LEU A 12 -5.05 2.31 8.46
C LEU A 12 -6.28 1.39 8.39
N LEU A 13 -6.90 1.08 9.52
CA LEU A 13 -8.06 0.21 9.58
C LEU A 13 -9.28 0.82 8.84
N ILE A 14 -9.52 2.12 9.00
CA ILE A 14 -10.58 2.83 8.28
C ILE A 14 -10.31 2.81 6.77
N GLY A 15 -9.07 3.07 6.35
CA GLY A 15 -8.68 3.03 4.94
C GLY A 15 -8.87 1.64 4.32
N LEU A 16 -8.48 0.59 5.04
CA LEU A 16 -8.67 -0.80 4.64
C LEU A 16 -10.17 -1.15 4.55
N ALA A 17 -10.95 -0.85 5.59
CA ALA A 17 -12.38 -1.13 5.61
C ALA A 17 -13.11 -0.44 4.46
N ARG A 18 -12.84 0.85 4.22
CA ARG A 18 -13.44 1.60 3.10
C ARG A 18 -13.09 0.99 1.74
N ARG A 19 -11.86 0.51 1.56
CA ARG A 19 -11.42 -0.15 0.33
C ARG A 19 -12.18 -1.44 0.08
N VAL A 20 -12.25 -2.30 1.11
CA VAL A 20 -12.92 -3.59 1.03
C VAL A 20 -14.41 -3.38 0.75
N ILE A 21 -15.09 -2.53 1.53
CA ILE A 21 -16.53 -2.26 1.35
C ILE A 21 -16.84 -1.76 -0.08
N LYS A 22 -15.99 -0.90 -0.64
CA LYS A 22 -16.22 -0.34 -1.99
C LYS A 22 -16.02 -1.35 -3.12
N ASN A 23 -15.04 -2.24 -2.98
CA ASN A 23 -14.56 -3.07 -4.09
C ASN A 23 -14.75 -4.57 -3.87
N PHE A 24 -15.36 -5.00 -2.76
CA PHE A 24 -15.52 -6.42 -2.43
C PHE A 24 -16.11 -7.21 -3.60
N GLY A 25 -15.43 -8.31 -3.98
CA GLY A 25 -15.84 -9.16 -5.10
C GLY A 25 -15.63 -8.56 -6.49
N ARG A 26 -15.09 -7.33 -6.61
CA ARG A 26 -14.77 -6.65 -7.87
C ARG A 26 -13.27 -6.48 -8.00
N VAL A 27 -12.78 -6.41 -9.24
CA VAL A 27 -11.40 -6.01 -9.53
C VAL A 27 -11.29 -4.50 -9.30
N ARG A 28 -10.44 -4.08 -8.36
CA ARG A 28 -10.19 -2.66 -8.11
C ARG A 28 -9.51 -2.02 -9.33
N PRO A 29 -9.81 -0.75 -9.67
CA PRO A 29 -9.05 -0.03 -10.69
C PRO A 29 -7.53 -0.11 -10.42
N LEU A 30 -6.75 -0.29 -11.49
CA LEU A 30 -5.29 -0.46 -11.48
C LEU A 30 -4.79 -1.80 -10.89
N MET A 31 -5.68 -2.75 -10.57
CA MET A 31 -5.28 -4.15 -10.33
C MET A 31 -5.39 -4.98 -11.61
N ALA A 32 -4.60 -6.05 -11.67
CA ALA A 32 -4.65 -7.02 -12.76
C ALA A 32 -6.06 -7.66 -12.88
N ALA A 33 -6.47 -7.95 -14.11
CA ALA A 33 -7.74 -8.61 -14.38
C ALA A 33 -7.82 -9.98 -13.70
N GLY A 34 -9.01 -10.34 -13.21
CA GLY A 34 -9.24 -11.63 -12.55
C GLY A 34 -8.83 -11.69 -11.07
N CYS A 35 -8.43 -10.58 -10.46
CA CYS A 35 -8.12 -10.50 -9.04
C CYS A 35 -9.20 -9.71 -8.28
N PRO A 36 -10.30 -10.36 -7.82
CA PRO A 36 -11.33 -9.68 -7.04
C PRO A 36 -10.81 -9.35 -5.63
N GLU A 37 -11.18 -8.18 -5.12
CA GLU A 37 -10.87 -7.79 -3.74
C GLU A 37 -11.56 -8.76 -2.75
N ARG A 38 -10.77 -9.32 -1.83
CA ARG A 38 -11.22 -10.28 -0.81
C ARG A 38 -11.31 -9.61 0.56
N PHE A 39 -11.99 -10.28 1.50
CA PHE A 39 -11.86 -9.89 2.90
C PHE A 39 -10.40 -10.13 3.34
N PRO A 40 -9.81 -9.18 4.09
CA PRO A 40 -8.45 -9.30 4.56
C PRO A 40 -8.35 -10.47 5.54
N ASP A 41 -7.44 -11.40 5.27
CA ASP A 41 -7.13 -12.49 6.18
C ASP A 41 -6.04 -12.09 7.19
N ARG A 42 -5.76 -12.97 8.14
CA ARG A 42 -4.75 -12.74 9.17
C ARG A 42 -3.36 -12.53 8.59
N GLU A 43 -3.03 -13.23 7.52
CA GLU A 43 -1.70 -13.14 6.89
C GLU A 43 -1.52 -11.76 6.25
N PHE A 44 -2.54 -11.29 5.53
CA PHE A 44 -2.56 -9.97 4.92
C PHE A 44 -2.51 -8.84 5.97
N LEU A 45 -3.25 -8.97 7.07
CA LEU A 45 -3.19 -8.01 8.17
C LEU A 45 -1.80 -8.00 8.83
N SER A 46 -1.20 -9.18 9.04
CA SER A 46 0.17 -9.30 9.55
C SER A 46 1.18 -8.68 8.59
N TYR A 47 1.03 -8.91 7.30
CA TYR A 47 1.88 -8.30 6.27
C TYR A 47 1.81 -6.78 6.33
N ILE A 48 0.60 -6.19 6.34
CA ILE A 48 0.43 -4.74 6.44
C ILE A 48 1.09 -4.21 7.73
N TRP A 49 0.90 -4.90 8.85
CA TRP A 49 1.46 -4.50 10.14
C TRP A 49 2.98 -4.47 10.16
N HIS A 50 3.61 -5.45 9.51
CA HIS A 50 5.06 -5.61 9.49
C HIS A 50 5.75 -5.00 8.27
N PHE A 51 4.99 -4.43 7.32
CA PHE A 51 5.49 -3.93 6.04
C PHE A 51 6.73 -3.03 6.17
N GLU A 52 6.66 -1.98 7.00
CA GLU A 52 7.78 -1.05 7.21
C GLU A 52 9.04 -1.73 7.76
N LYS A 53 8.86 -2.77 8.58
CA LYS A 53 9.97 -3.45 9.25
C LYS A 53 10.59 -4.51 8.35
N LEU A 54 9.78 -5.19 7.55
CA LEU A 54 10.20 -6.40 6.82
C LEU A 54 10.33 -6.16 5.32
N SER A 55 9.36 -5.48 4.71
CA SER A 55 9.25 -5.36 3.24
C SER A 55 9.84 -4.06 2.71
N ALA A 56 9.56 -2.93 3.35
CA ALA A 56 10.07 -1.62 2.90
C ALA A 56 11.60 -1.57 2.74
N PRO A 57 12.42 -2.12 3.67
CA PRO A 57 13.88 -2.11 3.51
C PRO A 57 14.36 -2.88 2.28
N GLN A 58 13.66 -3.96 1.91
CA GLN A 58 14.02 -4.75 0.73
C GLN A 58 13.77 -3.95 -0.55
N PHE A 59 12.63 -3.26 -0.66
CA PHE A 59 12.34 -2.41 -1.81
C PHE A 59 13.34 -1.26 -1.94
N ILE A 60 13.67 -0.60 -0.84
CA ILE A 60 14.65 0.49 -0.82
C ILE A 60 16.01 -0.04 -1.31
N HIS A 61 16.44 -1.19 -0.80
CA HIS A 61 17.70 -1.81 -1.21
C HIS A 61 17.77 -2.12 -2.71
N GLU A 62 16.71 -2.71 -3.29
CA GLU A 62 16.66 -3.01 -4.71
C GLU A 62 16.64 -1.74 -5.58
N ILE A 63 15.94 -0.70 -5.13
CA ILE A 63 15.94 0.61 -5.79
C ILE A 63 17.32 1.25 -5.73
N ASP A 64 18.03 1.16 -4.60
CA ASP A 64 19.38 1.70 -4.47
C ASP A 64 20.38 0.97 -5.39
N LEU A 65 20.22 -0.35 -5.56
CA LEU A 65 21.08 -1.16 -6.43
C LEU A 65 20.81 -0.98 -7.92
N HIS A 66 19.55 -0.85 -8.32
CA HIS A 66 19.14 -0.94 -9.73
C HIS A 66 18.52 0.36 -10.27
N GLY A 67 18.17 1.30 -9.41
CA GLY A 67 17.44 2.52 -9.75
C GLY A 67 18.27 3.60 -10.45
N ALA A 68 19.60 3.50 -10.46
CA ALA A 68 20.46 4.55 -11.03
C ALA A 68 20.17 4.88 -12.51
N THR A 69 19.63 3.92 -13.28
CA THR A 69 19.28 4.12 -14.71
C THR A 69 17.76 4.23 -14.92
N VAL A 70 16.96 4.09 -13.86
CA VAL A 70 15.50 4.14 -13.93
C VAL A 70 15.04 5.51 -13.44
N PRO A 71 14.33 6.32 -14.23
CA PRO A 71 13.78 7.57 -13.75
C PRO A 71 12.75 7.29 -12.64
N VAL A 72 13.03 7.76 -11.42
CA VAL A 72 12.14 7.61 -10.26
C VAL A 72 11.42 8.93 -9.99
N CYS A 73 10.09 8.86 -9.82
CA CYS A 73 9.27 9.96 -9.35
C CYS A 73 8.73 9.63 -7.95
N ILE A 74 9.01 10.49 -6.97
CA ILE A 74 8.51 10.35 -5.60
C ILE A 74 7.28 11.23 -5.42
N LEU A 75 6.18 10.62 -4.99
CA LEU A 75 4.92 11.30 -4.72
C LEU A 75 4.68 11.29 -3.21
N GLU A 76 4.66 12.48 -2.61
CA GLU A 76 4.54 12.68 -1.16
C GLU A 76 3.08 12.81 -0.71
N SER A 77 2.15 12.98 -1.66
CA SER A 77 0.74 13.21 -1.34
C SER A 77 -0.24 12.46 -2.23
N HIS A 78 -1.42 12.18 -1.67
CA HIS A 78 -2.56 11.66 -2.43
C HIS A 78 -2.99 12.58 -3.59
N SER A 79 -2.70 13.89 -3.51
CA SER A 79 -3.02 14.82 -4.60
C SER A 79 -2.09 14.59 -5.79
N GLN A 80 -0.78 14.51 -5.55
CA GLN A 80 0.22 14.20 -6.58
C GLN A 80 -0.06 12.85 -7.25
N CYS A 81 -0.41 11.82 -6.46
CA CYS A 81 -0.84 10.53 -7.03
C CYS A 81 -2.08 10.64 -7.91
N ARG A 82 -3.06 11.48 -7.54
CA ARG A 82 -4.26 11.67 -8.38
C ARG A 82 -3.94 12.39 -9.67
N GLU A 83 -3.08 13.39 -9.64
CA GLU A 83 -2.62 14.14 -10.82
C GLU A 83 -1.89 13.23 -11.81
N LEU A 84 -1.04 12.32 -11.32
CA LEU A 84 -0.31 11.38 -12.18
C LEU A 84 -1.19 10.32 -12.86
N ILE A 85 -2.31 9.93 -12.23
CA ILE A 85 -3.17 8.82 -12.68
C ILE A 85 -4.30 9.29 -13.61
N GLN A 86 -4.43 10.60 -13.87
CA GLN A 86 -5.42 11.17 -14.81
C GLN A 86 -5.14 10.77 -16.26
#